data_AF-A0A3A9AVH8-F1
#
_entry.id   AF-A0A3A9AVH8-F1
#
_cell.length_a   1.000
_cell.length_b   1.000
_cell.length_c   1.000
_cell.angle_alpha   90.00
_cell.angle_beta   90.00
_cell.angle_gamma   90.00
#
_symmetry.space_group_name_H-M   'P 1'
#
loop_
_entity.id
_entity.type
_entity.pdbx_description
1 polymer ?
#
loop_
_entity_poly.entity_id
_entity_poly.type
_entity_poly.pdbx_seq_one_letter_code
_entity_poly.pdbx_strand_id
1 'polypeptide(L)'
;MDVTRRCDYAFRILRVACQCGKEYVSVSDISEREGIPYAFARSIQHDLVKGGLIKTVRGARGGLALNCDPAQVSVKEVLEIIQGPVSVSTCVHNSTYCENCGTCVYNSLWRGADQLLNVYFASISLKDIIEMGGENPIVQQALSVRADDSHDGKDANTMTFDEACAGFLSEVPTFERETECA
;
A
#
# COMPACT_ATOMS: atom_id res chain seq x y z
N MET A 1 1.92 11.20 6.23
CA MET A 1 2.50 9.85 6.03
C MET A 1 3.40 9.91 4.82
N ASP A 2 4.67 9.57 4.98
CA ASP A 2 5.60 9.41 3.85
C ASP A 2 5.84 7.93 3.60
N VAL A 3 5.83 7.51 2.34
CA VAL A 3 6.23 6.14 1.98
C VAL A 3 7.76 6.07 2.06
N THR A 4 8.27 5.21 2.94
CA THR A 4 9.71 5.14 3.18
C THR A 4 10.44 4.48 2.01
N ARG A 5 11.73 4.77 1.83
CA ARG A 5 12.59 4.04 0.87
C ARG A 5 12.63 2.53 1.12
N ARG A 6 12.40 2.09 2.36
CA ARG A 6 12.32 0.65 2.69
C ARG A 6 11.15 -0.02 1.99
N CYS A 7 10.02 0.66 1.86
CA CYS A 7 8.84 0.15 1.16
C CYS A 7 9.13 -0.02 -0.33
N ASP A 8 9.72 0.99 -0.98
CA ASP A 8 10.16 0.88 -2.38
C ASP A 8 11.09 -0.32 -2.60
N TYR A 9 12.10 -0.49 -1.74
CA TYR A 9 13.00 -1.64 -1.78
C TYR A 9 12.29 -2.98 -1.52
N ALA A 10 11.28 -3.01 -0.66
CA ALA A 10 10.47 -4.22 -0.45
C ALA A 10 9.73 -4.64 -1.71
N PHE A 11 9.10 -3.71 -2.43
CA PHE A 11 8.45 -4.01 -3.71
C PHE A 11 9.44 -4.51 -4.76
N ARG A 12 10.66 -3.96 -4.83
CA ARG A 12 11.72 -4.47 -5.71
C ARG A 12 12.13 -5.89 -5.36
N ILE A 13 12.31 -6.20 -4.08
CA ILE A 13 12.63 -7.57 -3.60
C ILE A 13 11.50 -8.54 -3.96
N LEU A 14 10.25 -8.16 -3.70
CA LEU A 14 9.08 -8.98 -4.01
C LEU A 14 8.90 -9.20 -5.52
N ARG A 15 9.17 -8.18 -6.34
CA ARG A 15 9.18 -8.30 -7.80
C ARG A 15 10.19 -9.35 -8.27
N VAL A 16 11.42 -9.30 -7.78
CA VAL A 16 12.44 -10.30 -8.16
C VAL A 16 12.02 -11.69 -7.70
N ALA A 17 11.51 -11.83 -6.46
CA ALA A 17 11.00 -13.11 -5.96
C ALA A 17 9.84 -13.65 -6.82
N CYS A 18 8.95 -12.78 -7.30
CA CYS A 18 7.84 -13.14 -8.19
C CYS A 18 8.32 -13.64 -9.54
N GLN A 19 9.31 -12.96 -10.13
CA GLN A 19 9.91 -13.35 -11.40
C GLN A 19 10.66 -14.69 -11.33
N CYS A 20 11.25 -15.02 -10.18
CA CYS A 20 11.94 -16.29 -9.94
C CYS A 20 10.98 -17.47 -9.65
N GLY A 21 9.70 -17.19 -9.36
CA GLY A 21 8.69 -18.22 -9.11
C GLY A 21 9.05 -19.17 -7.97
N LYS A 22 9.37 -20.43 -8.31
CA LYS A 22 9.75 -21.48 -7.33
C LYS A 22 11.24 -21.53 -7.04
N GLU A 23 12.06 -20.84 -7.81
CA GLU A 23 13.50 -20.80 -7.59
C GLU A 23 13.86 -19.85 -6.45
N TYR A 24 14.98 -20.15 -5.79
CA TYR A 24 15.51 -19.28 -4.73
C TYR A 24 16.45 -18.27 -5.35
N VAL A 25 16.32 -17.01 -4.93
CA VAL A 25 17.25 -15.93 -5.27
C VAL A 25 17.97 -15.45 -4.02
N SER A 26 19.29 -15.25 -4.08
CA SER A 26 20.02 -14.78 -2.91
C SER A 26 19.77 -13.29 -2.67
N VAL A 27 19.79 -12.87 -1.40
CA VAL A 27 19.64 -11.46 -1.03
C VAL A 27 20.82 -10.61 -1.53
N SER A 28 22.00 -11.21 -1.71
CA SER A 28 23.15 -10.56 -2.37
C SER A 28 22.85 -10.28 -3.84
N ASP A 29 22.29 -11.23 -4.58
CA ASP A 29 21.97 -11.04 -5.99
C ASP A 29 20.89 -9.98 -6.17
N ILE A 30 19.87 -9.97 -5.31
CA ILE A 30 18.85 -8.91 -5.33
C ILE A 30 19.46 -7.54 -5.01
N SER A 31 20.34 -7.47 -4.01
CA SER A 31 21.01 -6.24 -3.62
C SER A 31 21.78 -5.62 -4.78
N GLU A 32 22.54 -6.43 -5.51
CA GLU A 32 23.30 -6.01 -6.69
C GLU A 32 22.37 -5.65 -7.86
N ARG A 33 21.43 -6.52 -8.21
CA ARG A 33 20.52 -6.35 -9.37
C ARG A 33 19.61 -5.13 -9.25
N GLU A 34 19.11 -4.85 -8.05
CA GLU A 34 18.12 -3.79 -7.81
C GLU A 34 18.73 -2.49 -7.23
N GLY A 35 20.05 -2.47 -7.03
CA GLY A 35 20.76 -1.33 -6.45
C GLY A 35 20.35 -1.03 -5.01
N ILE A 36 20.00 -2.06 -4.24
CA ILE A 36 19.56 -1.93 -2.85
C ILE A 36 20.77 -2.15 -1.95
N PRO A 37 21.12 -1.25 -1.03
CA PRO A 37 22.25 -1.51 -0.14
C PRO A 37 22.02 -2.78 0.69
N TYR A 38 23.01 -3.67 0.74
CA TYR A 38 22.87 -5.02 1.28
C TYR A 38 22.26 -5.09 2.69
N ALA A 39 22.64 -4.17 3.57
CA ALA A 39 22.09 -4.08 4.93
C ALA A 39 20.57 -3.81 4.93
N PHE A 40 20.08 -2.95 4.04
CA PHE A 40 18.65 -2.71 3.85
C PHE A 40 17.96 -3.94 3.28
N ALA A 41 18.52 -4.56 2.23
CA ALA A 41 17.96 -5.76 1.63
C ALA A 41 17.81 -6.90 2.66
N ARG A 42 18.82 -7.13 3.52
CA ARG A 42 18.77 -8.11 4.62
C ARG A 42 17.73 -7.78 5.68
N SER A 43 17.63 -6.52 6.09
CA SER A 43 16.63 -6.08 7.06
C SER A 43 15.21 -6.25 6.51
N ILE A 44 14.97 -5.81 5.27
CA ILE A 44 13.67 -5.92 4.61
C ILE A 44 13.31 -7.38 4.37
N GLN A 45 14.26 -8.21 3.92
CA GLN A 45 14.07 -9.67 3.81
C GLN A 45 13.54 -10.25 5.12
N HIS A 46 14.13 -9.88 6.26
CA HIS A 46 13.70 -10.38 7.55
C HIS A 46 12.27 -9.95 7.89
N ASP A 47 11.88 -8.72 7.59
CA ASP A 47 10.52 -8.23 7.85
C ASP A 47 9.50 -8.92 6.94
N LEU A 48 9.84 -9.14 5.66
CA LEU A 48 9.02 -9.89 4.71
C LEU A 48 8.85 -11.37 5.10
N VAL A 49 9.88 -12.00 5.70
CA VAL A 49 9.77 -13.35 6.27
C VAL A 49 8.83 -13.37 7.46
N LYS A 50 8.94 -12.39 8.36
CA LYS A 50 8.03 -12.26 9.52
C LYS A 50 6.58 -12.01 9.09
N GLY A 51 6.38 -11.23 8.04
CA GLY A 51 5.09 -10.99 7.41
C GLY A 51 4.57 -12.16 6.55
N GLY A 52 5.33 -13.25 6.42
CA GLY A 52 4.91 -14.45 5.71
C GLY A 52 4.90 -14.35 4.17
N LEU A 53 5.32 -13.21 3.60
CA LEU A 53 5.31 -12.97 2.16
C LEU A 53 6.40 -13.75 1.43
N ILE A 54 7.54 -13.97 2.09
CA ILE A 54 8.65 -14.75 1.55
C ILE A 54 9.12 -15.79 2.56
N LYS A 55 9.77 -16.83 2.05
CA LYS A 55 10.49 -17.83 2.84
C LYS A 55 11.95 -17.87 2.43
N THR A 56 12.81 -18.37 3.32
CA THR A 56 14.25 -18.45 3.06
C THR A 56 14.79 -19.84 3.33
N VAL A 57 15.70 -20.30 2.47
CA VAL A 57 16.47 -21.54 2.67
C VAL A 57 17.95 -21.20 2.78
N ARG A 58 18.67 -21.85 3.70
CA ARG A 58 20.12 -21.68 3.88
C ARG A 58 20.92 -22.63 2.95
N GLY A 59 22.17 -22.27 2.69
CA GLY A 59 23.12 -23.10 1.94
C GLY A 59 23.47 -22.52 0.56
N ALA A 60 24.40 -23.17 -0.16
CA ALA A 60 24.96 -22.68 -1.42
C ALA A 60 23.95 -22.52 -2.57
N ARG A 61 22.81 -23.21 -2.51
CA ARG A 61 21.67 -23.08 -3.44
C ARG A 61 20.42 -22.53 -2.75
N GLY A 62 20.61 -21.93 -1.57
CA GLY A 62 19.55 -21.28 -0.80
C GLY A 62 19.31 -19.86 -1.29
N GLY A 63 18.41 -19.17 -0.62
CA GLY A 63 17.97 -17.83 -0.99
C GLY A 63 16.58 -17.57 -0.43
N LEU A 64 15.89 -16.59 -1.00
CA LEU A 64 14.50 -16.29 -0.71
C LEU A 64 13.60 -16.63 -1.91
N ALA A 65 12.36 -17.00 -1.62
CA ALA A 65 11.30 -17.27 -2.59
C ALA A 65 9.96 -16.79 -2.03
N LEU A 66 8.97 -16.55 -2.89
CA LEU A 66 7.62 -16.21 -2.46
C LEU A 66 7.00 -17.33 -1.62
N ASN A 67 6.19 -16.91 -0.64
CA ASN A 67 5.47 -17.79 0.26
C ASN A 67 3.97 -17.45 0.35
N CYS A 68 3.49 -16.55 -0.50
CA CYS A 68 2.10 -16.16 -0.64
C CYS A 68 1.66 -16.17 -2.11
N ASP A 69 0.35 -16.07 -2.33
CA ASP A 69 -0.20 -15.75 -3.64
C ASP A 69 -0.20 -14.22 -3.82
N PRO A 70 0.57 -13.65 -4.77
CA PRO A 70 0.63 -12.20 -4.96
C PRO A 70 -0.71 -11.58 -5.41
N ALA A 71 -1.66 -12.38 -5.92
CA ALA A 71 -3.00 -11.89 -6.24
C ALA A 71 -3.88 -11.69 -4.99
N GLN A 72 -3.51 -12.30 -3.86
CA GLN A 72 -4.25 -12.23 -2.58
C GLN A 72 -3.61 -11.28 -1.57
N VAL A 73 -2.48 -10.68 -1.90
CA VAL A 73 -1.77 -9.73 -1.03
C VAL A 73 -1.94 -8.34 -1.60
N SER A 74 -2.45 -7.41 -0.80
CA SER A 74 -2.61 -6.01 -1.16
C SER A 74 -1.32 -5.20 -1.00
N VAL A 75 -1.21 -4.08 -1.71
CA VAL A 75 -0.16 -3.08 -1.51
C VAL A 75 -0.18 -2.57 -0.06
N LYS A 76 -1.37 -2.39 0.53
CA LYS A 76 -1.55 -2.00 1.94
C LYS A 76 -0.84 -2.97 2.89
N GLU A 77 -1.03 -4.28 2.73
CA GLU A 77 -0.39 -5.28 3.59
C GLU A 77 1.14 -5.20 3.52
N VAL A 78 1.71 -5.01 2.33
CA VAL A 78 3.16 -4.85 2.17
C VAL A 78 3.66 -3.60 2.89
N LEU A 79 2.94 -2.48 2.77
CA LEU A 79 3.27 -1.25 3.50
C LEU A 79 3.22 -1.47 5.01
N GLU A 80 2.17 -2.12 5.51
CA GLU A 80 1.99 -2.38 6.94
C GLU A 80 3.08 -3.29 7.51
N ILE A 81 3.54 -4.28 6.76
CA ILE A 81 4.64 -5.16 7.16
C ILE A 81 5.97 -4.38 7.29
N ILE A 82 6.21 -3.39 6.42
CA ILE A 82 7.53 -2.73 6.31
C ILE A 82 7.65 -1.46 7.14
N GLN A 83 6.61 -0.63 7.17
CA GLN A 83 6.62 0.66 7.86
C GLN A 83 5.59 0.77 8.98
N GLY A 84 4.69 -0.21 9.11
CA GLY A 84 3.56 -0.14 10.02
C GLY A 84 2.33 0.55 9.41
N PRO A 85 1.34 0.90 10.25
CA PRO A 85 0.02 1.34 9.82
C PRO A 85 0.03 2.45 8.76
N VAL A 86 -0.83 2.30 7.76
CA VAL A 86 -1.12 3.37 6.80
C VAL A 86 -1.97 4.42 7.51
N SER A 87 -1.31 5.41 8.12
CA SER A 87 -2.00 6.51 8.81
C SER A 87 -1.31 7.85 8.62
N VAL A 88 -2.11 8.87 8.29
CA VAL A 88 -1.73 10.26 8.08
C VAL A 88 -1.49 11.00 9.39
N SER A 89 -2.06 10.52 10.49
CA SER A 89 -1.96 11.15 11.80
C SER A 89 -1.99 10.12 12.93
N THR A 90 -1.11 10.28 13.91
CA THR A 90 -1.02 9.39 15.07
C THR A 90 -2.33 9.31 15.87
N CYS A 91 -3.09 10.41 15.95
CA CYS A 91 -4.37 10.45 16.66
C CYS A 91 -5.51 9.74 15.94
N VAL A 92 -5.36 9.44 14.65
CA VAL A 92 -6.31 8.61 13.90
C VAL A 92 -6.03 7.14 14.15
N HIS A 93 -4.76 6.75 14.09
CA HIS A 93 -4.36 5.37 14.37
C HIS A 93 -4.61 4.97 15.83
N ASN A 94 -4.30 5.86 16.78
CA ASN A 94 -4.54 5.61 18.19
C ASN A 94 -4.94 6.91 18.92
N SER A 95 -6.16 6.93 19.42
CA SER A 95 -6.77 8.08 20.11
C SER A 95 -6.04 8.48 21.39
N THR A 96 -5.30 7.57 22.04
CA THR A 96 -4.55 7.87 23.28
C THR A 96 -3.38 8.82 23.06
N TYR A 97 -2.94 9.01 21.81
CA TYR A 97 -1.88 9.96 21.47
C TYR A 97 -2.36 11.42 21.46
N CYS A 98 -3.66 11.66 21.64
CA CYS A 98 -4.21 13.01 21.66
C CYS A 98 -5.30 13.14 22.73
N GLU A 99 -5.01 13.92 23.77
CA GLU A 99 -5.97 14.22 24.85
C GLU A 99 -7.27 14.86 24.32
N ASN A 100 -7.17 15.57 23.19
CA ASN A 100 -8.30 16.24 22.54
C ASN A 100 -9.00 15.37 21.49
N CYS A 101 -8.67 14.08 21.34
CA CYS A 101 -9.19 13.25 20.24
C CYS A 101 -10.74 13.21 20.21
N GLY A 102 -11.39 13.22 21.37
CA GLY A 102 -12.86 13.18 21.48
C GLY A 102 -13.58 14.48 21.12
N THR A 103 -12.89 15.62 21.11
CA THR A 103 -13.46 16.95 20.84
C THR A 103 -12.84 17.65 19.64
N CYS A 104 -11.77 17.09 19.08
CA CYS A 104 -11.05 17.66 17.95
C CYS A 104 -11.83 17.51 16.64
N VAL A 105 -12.36 18.63 16.15
CA VAL A 105 -13.09 18.72 14.87
C VAL A 105 -12.25 18.30 13.66
N TYR A 106 -10.91 18.40 13.74
CA TYR A 106 -10.01 18.00 12.66
C TYR A 106 -9.78 16.49 12.63
N ASN A 107 -10.10 15.74 13.70
CA ASN A 107 -9.89 14.30 13.73
C ASN A 107 -10.73 13.57 12.67
N SER A 108 -11.97 14.03 12.43
CA SER A 108 -12.82 13.49 11.36
C SER A 108 -12.24 13.73 9.96
N LEU A 109 -11.65 14.91 9.72
CA LEU A 109 -10.94 15.22 8.49
C LEU A 109 -9.79 14.23 8.24
N TRP A 110 -8.95 13.99 9.27
CA TRP A 110 -7.84 13.06 9.17
C TRP A 110 -8.29 11.61 9.00
N ARG A 111 -9.38 11.20 9.68
CA ARG A 111 -10.01 9.88 9.47
C ARG A 111 -10.47 9.69 8.04
N GLY A 112 -11.08 10.71 7.44
CA GLY A 112 -11.48 10.68 6.03
C GLY A 112 -10.28 10.46 5.10
N ALA A 113 -9.20 11.23 5.30
CA ALA A 113 -7.97 11.05 4.52
C ALA A 113 -7.35 9.66 4.69
N ASP A 114 -7.33 9.12 5.91
CA ASP A 114 -6.85 7.77 6.19
C ASP A 114 -7.69 6.71 5.50
N GLN A 115 -9.02 6.84 5.56
CA GLN A 115 -9.91 5.89 4.92
C GLN A 115 -9.68 5.84 3.40
N LEU A 116 -9.52 6.99 2.74
CA LEU A 116 -9.24 7.07 1.31
C LEU A 116 -7.92 6.37 0.95
N LEU A 117 -6.85 6.62 1.70
CA LEU A 117 -5.55 5.98 1.47
C LEU A 117 -5.59 4.48 1.73
N ASN A 118 -6.27 4.06 2.80
CA ASN A 118 -6.39 2.65 3.16
C ASN A 118 -7.17 1.88 2.09
N VAL A 119 -8.29 2.43 1.61
CA VAL A 119 -9.06 1.79 0.53
C VAL A 119 -8.25 1.74 -0.76
N TYR A 120 -7.56 2.83 -1.13
CA TYR A 120 -6.72 2.86 -2.32
C TYR A 120 -5.58 1.82 -2.30
N PHE A 121 -4.84 1.72 -1.20
CA PHE A 121 -3.75 0.72 -1.11
C PHE A 121 -4.28 -0.71 -0.94
N ALA A 122 -5.48 -0.89 -0.39
CA ALA A 122 -6.11 -2.21 -0.24
C ALA A 122 -6.68 -2.74 -1.57
N SER A 123 -7.12 -1.86 -2.47
CA SER A 123 -7.72 -2.24 -3.75
C SER A 123 -6.71 -2.68 -4.82
N ILE A 124 -5.40 -2.48 -4.59
CA ILE A 124 -4.33 -2.84 -5.51
C ILE A 124 -3.62 -4.08 -4.98
N SER A 125 -3.60 -5.17 -5.76
CA SER A 125 -2.84 -6.37 -5.39
C SER A 125 -1.35 -6.24 -5.71
N LEU A 126 -0.52 -7.02 -5.02
CA LEU A 126 0.91 -7.13 -5.27
C LEU A 126 1.18 -7.65 -6.68
N LYS A 127 0.37 -8.58 -7.18
CA LYS A 127 0.46 -9.05 -8.57
C LYS A 127 0.25 -7.90 -9.54
N ASP A 128 -0.81 -7.13 -9.36
CA ASP A 128 -1.17 -6.05 -10.27
C ASP A 128 -0.06 -5.01 -10.37
N ILE A 129 0.52 -4.61 -9.25
CA ILE A 129 1.57 -3.60 -9.25
C ILE A 129 2.91 -4.14 -9.81
N ILE A 130 3.17 -5.44 -9.69
CA ILE A 130 4.35 -6.08 -10.28
C ILE A 130 4.22 -6.19 -11.80
N GLU A 131 3.03 -6.51 -12.30
CA GLU A 131 2.78 -6.77 -13.73
C GLU A 131 2.48 -5.48 -14.52
N MET A 132 1.64 -4.59 -13.99
CA MET A 132 1.19 -3.39 -14.69
C MET A 132 1.93 -2.12 -14.22
N GLY A 133 2.43 -2.11 -12.98
CA GLY A 133 3.07 -0.93 -12.40
C GLY A 133 2.17 0.32 -12.52
N GLY A 134 2.70 1.36 -13.16
CA GLY A 134 1.96 2.60 -13.38
C GLY A 134 0.74 2.45 -14.28
N GLU A 135 0.67 1.44 -15.14
CA GLU A 135 -0.44 1.23 -16.09
C GLU A 135 -1.67 0.59 -15.43
N ASN A 136 -1.61 0.27 -14.14
CA ASN A 136 -2.75 -0.29 -13.41
C ASN A 136 -3.98 0.66 -13.49
N PRO A 137 -5.20 0.16 -13.77
CA PRO A 137 -6.38 1.01 -13.95
C PRO A 137 -6.72 1.90 -12.75
N ILE A 138 -6.55 1.40 -11.52
CA ILE A 138 -6.81 2.16 -10.28
C ILE A 138 -5.78 3.29 -10.15
N VAL A 139 -4.51 3.01 -10.48
CA VAL A 139 -3.44 4.02 -10.49
C VAL A 139 -3.72 5.09 -11.54
N GLN A 140 -4.09 4.69 -12.76
CA GLN A 140 -4.43 5.61 -13.85
C GLN A 140 -5.63 6.48 -13.51
N GLN A 141 -6.69 5.89 -12.93
CA GLN A 141 -7.85 6.62 -12.47
C GLN A 141 -7.48 7.66 -11.40
N ALA A 142 -6.65 7.30 -10.42
CA ALA A 142 -6.21 8.24 -9.39
C ALA A 142 -5.37 9.40 -9.96
N LEU A 143 -4.59 9.15 -11.02
CA LEU A 143 -3.81 10.18 -11.71
C LEU A 143 -4.67 11.07 -12.63
N SER A 144 -5.73 10.55 -13.22
CA SER A 144 -6.60 11.29 -14.15
C SER A 144 -7.53 12.31 -13.48
N VAL A 145 -7.69 12.26 -12.15
CA VAL A 145 -8.49 13.23 -11.35
C VAL A 145 -7.97 14.69 -11.48
N ARG A 146 -6.85 14.94 -12.18
CA ARG A 146 -6.20 16.25 -12.31
C ARG A 146 -6.07 16.81 -13.74
N ALA A 147 -6.71 16.23 -14.75
CA ALA A 147 -6.50 16.66 -16.15
C ALA A 147 -7.45 17.75 -16.69
N ASP A 148 -8.56 18.08 -16.02
CA ASP A 148 -9.62 18.97 -16.57
C ASP A 148 -9.69 20.38 -15.95
N ASP A 149 -8.56 20.94 -15.46
CA ASP A 149 -8.48 22.35 -15.05
C ASP A 149 -8.07 23.30 -16.19
N SER A 150 -8.62 23.09 -17.39
CA SER A 150 -8.73 24.15 -18.40
C SER A 150 -10.14 24.73 -18.40
N HIS A 151 -10.45 25.53 -17.37
CA HIS A 151 -11.55 26.50 -17.44
C HIS A 151 -11.10 27.69 -18.28
N ASP A 152 -11.22 27.57 -19.61
CA ASP A 152 -11.73 28.68 -20.41
C ASP A 152 -13.23 28.43 -20.54
N GLY A 153 -14.04 29.45 -20.23
CA GLY A 153 -15.44 29.28 -19.87
C GLY A 153 -16.32 28.64 -20.95
N LYS A 154 -17.42 28.04 -20.44
CA LYS A 154 -18.59 27.46 -21.12
C LYS A 154 -18.44 25.97 -21.48
N ASP A 155 -18.91 25.09 -20.59
CA ASP A 155 -20.25 24.51 -20.71
C ASP A 155 -20.59 23.69 -19.46
N ALA A 156 -21.84 23.81 -19.02
CA ALA A 156 -22.38 23.19 -17.83
C ALA A 156 -22.62 21.69 -18.07
N ASN A 157 -21.75 20.83 -17.54
CA ASN A 157 -22.13 19.55 -16.90
C ASN A 157 -20.91 18.95 -16.17
N THR A 158 -20.36 19.67 -15.17
CA THR A 158 -19.25 19.16 -14.38
C THR A 158 -19.80 18.31 -13.24
N MET A 159 -19.57 17.00 -13.30
CA MET A 159 -19.81 16.13 -12.15
C MET A 159 -18.95 16.61 -10.98
N THR A 160 -19.58 16.79 -9.84
CA THR A 160 -18.93 17.39 -8.66
C THR A 160 -18.10 16.35 -7.91
N PHE A 161 -17.12 16.81 -7.14
CA PHE A 161 -16.24 15.97 -6.31
C PHE A 161 -17.02 15.00 -5.39
N ASP A 162 -18.25 15.37 -5.01
CA ASP A 162 -19.17 14.52 -4.24
C ASP A 162 -19.63 13.28 -5.03
N GLU A 163 -19.78 13.35 -6.34
CA GLU A 163 -20.21 12.23 -7.20
C GLU A 163 -19.06 11.23 -7.45
N ALA A 164 -17.82 11.72 -7.53
CA ALA A 164 -16.62 10.87 -7.65
C ALA A 164 -16.37 10.06 -6.37
N CYS A 165 -16.61 10.66 -5.19
CA CYS A 165 -16.52 9.95 -3.91
C CYS A 165 -17.71 8.99 -3.71
N ALA A 166 -18.92 9.35 -4.14
CA ALA A 166 -20.09 8.49 -4.03
C ALA A 166 -19.99 7.21 -4.88
N GLY A 167 -19.43 7.29 -6.10
CA GLY A 167 -19.18 6.13 -6.96
C GLY A 167 -18.12 5.17 -6.41
N PHE A 168 -17.11 5.69 -5.72
CA PHE A 168 -16.10 4.87 -5.07
C PHE A 168 -16.59 4.22 -3.76
N LEU A 169 -17.57 4.83 -3.08
CA LEU A 169 -18.15 4.32 -1.83
C LEU A 169 -19.34 3.37 -2.04
N SER A 170 -20.01 3.41 -3.19
CA SER A 170 -21.18 2.56 -3.49
C SER A 170 -20.84 1.11 -3.84
N GLU A 171 -19.58 0.83 -4.21
CA GLU A 171 -19.09 -0.53 -4.51
C GLU A 171 -18.40 -1.21 -3.32
N VAL A 172 -18.30 -0.52 -2.17
CA VAL A 172 -17.69 -1.05 -0.95
C VAL A 172 -18.73 -1.89 -0.20
N PRO A 173 -18.48 -3.18 0.10
CA PRO A 173 -19.37 -3.97 0.93
C PRO A 173 -19.55 -3.29 2.28
N THR A 174 -20.78 -2.93 2.62
CA THR A 174 -21.14 -2.40 3.94
C THR A 174 -20.91 -3.48 4.99
N PHE A 175 -19.77 -3.41 5.68
CA PHE A 175 -19.54 -4.24 6.86
C PHE A 175 -20.28 -3.62 8.04
N GLU A 176 -21.24 -4.34 8.58
CA GLU A 176 -22.07 -3.92 9.70
C GLU A 176 -21.19 -3.60 10.92
N ARG A 177 -21.52 -2.48 11.57
CA ARG A 177 -20.87 -2.02 12.79
C ARG A 177 -21.20 -2.98 13.94
N GLU A 178 -20.28 -3.86 14.27
CA GLU A 178 -20.19 -4.42 15.62
C GLU A 178 -18.92 -3.90 16.28
N THR A 179 -19.05 -2.86 17.10
CA THR A 179 -18.97 -2.98 18.56
C THR A 179 -18.85 -1.61 19.22
N GLU A 180 -19.68 -1.47 20.25
CA GLU A 180 -19.69 -0.40 21.24
C GLU A 180 -18.31 -0.20 21.86
N CYS A 181 -17.90 1.05 22.02
CA CYS A 181 -16.78 1.41 22.88
C CYS A 181 -17.35 2.17 24.08
N ALA A 182 -17.28 1.52 25.24
CA ALA A 182 -17.52 2.09 26.57
C ALA A 182 -16.33 2.94 27.02
#